data_AF-A0A3M1SSW2-F1
#
_entry.id   AF-A0A3M1SSW2-F1
#
_cell.length_a   1.000
_cell.length_b   1.000
_cell.length_c   1.000
_cell.angle_alpha   90.00
_cell.angle_beta   90.00
_cell.angle_gamma   90.00
#
_symmetry.space_group_name_H-M   'P 1'
#
loop_
_entity.id
_entity.type
_entity.pdbx_description
1 polymer ?
#
loop_
_entity_poly.entity_id
_entity_poly.type
_entity_poly.pdbx_seq_one_letter_code
_entity_poly.pdbx_strand_id
1 'polypeptide(L)'
;MLFCKCLRLAFIAFLFSILSLDSITFSQEPNPVDRKVSNPITDTPNINPVSNDTRIFRKSKEKIPSEGGDGELVVYSDRVSAEGEPGKRVVIHQGNVDIRLGIYRLQADKVTLYED
;
A
#
# COMPACT_ATOMS: atom_id res chain seq x y z
N MET A 1 -64.72 -11.03 22.39
CA MET A 1 -63.88 -9.82 22.21
C MET A 1 -62.93 -9.51 23.38
N LEU A 2 -62.95 -10.26 24.49
CA LEU A 2 -62.09 -10.00 25.66
C LEU A 2 -60.67 -10.59 25.52
N PHE A 3 -60.56 -11.76 24.89
CA PHE A 3 -59.28 -12.50 24.75
C PHE A 3 -58.22 -11.76 23.93
N CYS A 4 -58.61 -11.08 22.84
CA CYS A 4 -57.67 -10.28 22.03
C CYS A 4 -57.18 -9.01 22.73
N LYS A 5 -57.92 -8.48 23.72
CA LYS A 5 -57.51 -7.30 24.47
C LYS A 5 -56.44 -7.64 25.52
N CYS A 6 -56.59 -8.79 26.19
CA CYS A 6 -55.58 -9.29 27.13
C CYS A 6 -54.26 -9.66 26.43
N LEU A 7 -54.34 -10.24 25.22
CA LEU A 7 -53.14 -10.56 24.42
C LEU A 7 -52.37 -9.30 23.98
N ARG A 8 -53.07 -8.22 23.62
CA ARG A 8 -52.45 -6.94 23.27
C ARG A 8 -51.82 -6.25 24.48
N LEU A 9 -52.47 -6.29 25.64
CA LEU A 9 -51.93 -5.73 26.89
C LEU A 9 -50.67 -6.46 27.36
N ALA A 10 -50.66 -7.80 27.25
CA ALA A 10 -49.48 -8.60 27.57
C ALA A 10 -48.29 -8.28 26.64
N PHE A 11 -48.56 -8.06 25.36
CA PHE A 11 -47.51 -7.71 24.38
C PHE A 11 -46.92 -6.31 24.64
N ILE A 12 -47.76 -5.34 25.01
CA ILE A 12 -47.31 -3.97 25.34
C ILE A 12 -46.50 -3.98 26.64
N ALA A 13 -46.94 -4.73 27.66
CA ALA A 13 -46.20 -4.86 28.92
C ALA A 13 -44.84 -5.54 28.73
N PHE A 14 -44.77 -6.56 27.85
CA PHE A 14 -43.52 -7.21 27.49
C PHE A 14 -42.57 -6.25 26.75
N LEU A 15 -43.09 -5.45 25.82
CA LEU A 15 -42.29 -4.46 25.09
C LEU A 15 -41.75 -3.35 26.01
N PHE A 16 -42.53 -2.92 26.99
CA PHE A 16 -42.10 -1.95 28.02
C PHE A 16 -41.03 -2.52 28.96
N SER A 17 -41.15 -3.81 29.31
CA SER A 17 -40.15 -4.51 30.12
C SER A 17 -38.79 -4.61 29.44
N ILE A 18 -38.74 -4.70 28.10
CA ILE A 18 -37.49 -4.79 27.34
C ILE A 18 -36.80 -3.42 27.26
N LEU A 19 -37.57 -2.33 27.15
CA LEU A 19 -37.05 -0.96 27.07
C LEU A 19 -36.45 -0.43 28.39
N SER A 20 -36.57 -1.17 29.50
CA SER A 20 -36.17 -0.71 30.83
C SER A 20 -34.71 -1.05 31.20
N LEU A 21 -33.96 -1.74 30.33
CA LEU A 21 -32.64 -2.29 30.64
C LEU A 21 -31.44 -1.38 30.30
N ASP A 22 -31.66 -0.15 29.82
CA ASP A 22 -30.57 0.71 29.31
C ASP A 22 -29.92 1.57 30.41
N SER A 23 -29.33 0.95 31.44
CA SER A 23 -28.53 1.68 32.44
C SER A 23 -27.25 0.95 32.82
N ILE A 24 -26.46 0.56 31.82
CA ILE A 24 -25.07 0.18 32.03
C ILE A 24 -24.18 1.24 31.39
N THR A 25 -23.97 2.34 32.12
CA THR A 25 -22.90 3.29 31.84
C THR A 25 -21.57 2.66 32.23
N PHE A 26 -20.84 2.11 31.25
CA PHE A 26 -19.44 1.73 31.41
C PHE A 26 -18.58 2.99 31.32
N SER A 27 -18.39 3.67 32.45
CA SER A 27 -17.46 4.80 32.54
C SER A 27 -16.04 4.25 32.63
N GLN A 28 -15.22 4.50 31.60
CA GLN A 28 -13.77 4.31 31.72
C GLN A 28 -13.22 5.44 32.56
N GLU A 29 -12.66 5.13 33.72
CA GLU A 29 -11.92 6.08 34.53
C GLU A 29 -10.56 6.31 33.86
N PRO A 30 -10.28 7.51 33.32
CA PRO A 30 -8.97 7.76 32.72
C PRO A 30 -7.93 7.77 33.83
N ASN A 31 -6.96 6.86 33.77
CA ASN A 31 -5.80 6.85 34.67
C ASN A 31 -4.94 8.10 34.41
N PRO A 32 -4.88 9.09 35.31
CA PRO A 32 -4.01 10.23 35.11
C PRO A 32 -2.58 9.79 35.37
N VAL A 33 -1.82 9.61 34.30
CA VAL A 33 -0.37 9.39 34.39
C VAL A 33 0.28 10.76 34.62
N ASP A 34 0.46 11.13 35.89
CA ASP A 34 1.29 12.27 36.29
C ASP A 34 2.75 11.95 36.00
N ARG A 35 3.16 12.15 34.74
CA ARG A 35 4.55 12.03 34.32
C ARG A 35 5.33 13.21 34.88
N LYS A 36 5.91 13.07 36.07
CA LYS A 36 7.05 13.90 36.46
C LYS A 36 8.25 13.50 35.61
N VAL A 37 8.35 14.09 34.43
CA VAL A 37 9.51 13.97 33.54
C VAL A 37 10.63 14.84 34.10
N SER A 38 11.39 14.30 35.04
CA SER A 38 12.68 14.89 35.42
C SER A 38 13.71 14.47 34.38
N ASN A 39 13.63 15.02 33.17
CA ASN A 39 14.77 14.94 32.26
C ASN A 39 15.89 15.80 32.88
N PRO A 40 17.03 15.22 33.27
CA PRO A 40 18.16 16.00 33.76
C PRO A 40 18.56 17.00 32.66
N ILE A 41 18.61 18.29 33.00
CA ILE A 41 18.83 19.41 32.06
C ILE A 41 20.30 19.50 31.60
N THR A 42 21.06 18.43 31.72
CA THR A 42 22.48 18.44 31.41
C THR A 42 22.86 17.20 30.62
N ASP A 43 22.18 17.08 29.48
CA ASP A 43 22.71 16.34 28.34
C ASP A 43 23.14 17.39 27.31
N THR A 44 24.28 18.04 27.57
CA THR A 44 24.97 18.81 26.53
C THR A 44 25.68 17.80 25.64
N PRO A 45 25.20 17.56 24.40
CA PRO A 45 25.92 16.67 23.51
C PRO A 45 27.27 17.31 23.20
N ASN A 46 28.34 16.54 23.35
CA ASN A 46 29.64 16.92 22.83
C ASN A 46 29.57 16.90 21.29
N ILE A 47 29.09 17.99 20.70
CA ILE A 47 29.12 18.20 19.27
C ILE A 47 30.55 18.57 18.89
N ASN A 48 31.32 17.58 18.44
CA ASN A 48 32.48 17.86 17.60
C ASN A 48 31.98 18.62 16.37
N PRO A 49 32.45 19.86 16.11
CA PRO A 49 32.04 20.57 14.91
C PRO A 49 32.50 19.76 13.70
N VAL A 50 31.56 19.20 12.94
CA VAL A 50 31.85 18.57 11.66
C VAL A 50 32.31 19.71 10.74
N SER A 51 33.62 19.77 10.50
CA SER A 51 34.22 20.66 9.52
C SER A 51 33.51 20.46 8.18
N ASN A 52 32.86 21.51 7.71
CA ASN A 52 31.98 21.48 6.55
C ASN A 52 32.81 21.59 5.25
N ASP A 53 33.79 20.71 5.07
CA ASP A 53 34.68 20.68 3.90
C ASP A 53 34.56 19.36 3.15
N THR A 54 33.33 18.97 2.84
CA THR A 54 33.12 18.19 1.62
C THR A 54 31.90 18.74 0.94
N ARG A 55 32.10 19.59 -0.08
CA ARG A 55 31.06 19.83 -1.08
C ARG A 55 30.71 18.47 -1.66
N ILE A 56 29.63 17.88 -1.18
CA ILE A 56 29.05 16.69 -1.78
C ILE A 56 28.56 17.17 -3.14
N PHE A 57 29.40 17.03 -4.17
CA PHE A 57 28.95 17.02 -5.54
C PHE A 57 27.93 15.89 -5.59
N ARG A 58 26.63 16.25 -5.52
CA ARG A 58 25.57 15.36 -5.97
C ARG A 58 25.95 15.08 -7.42
N LYS A 59 26.52 13.91 -7.69
CA LYS A 59 26.61 13.40 -9.06
C LYS A 59 25.20 13.54 -9.60
N SER A 60 25.02 14.48 -10.54
CA SER A 60 23.83 14.50 -11.40
C SER A 60 23.62 13.05 -11.78
N LYS A 61 22.45 12.48 -11.49
CA LYS A 61 22.12 11.12 -11.92
C LYS A 61 22.56 11.04 -13.37
N GLU A 62 23.59 10.25 -13.60
CA GLU A 62 24.08 9.96 -14.93
C GLU A 62 22.83 9.49 -15.68
N LYS A 63 22.46 10.23 -16.74
CA LYS A 63 21.33 9.83 -17.58
C LYS A 63 21.79 8.53 -18.22
N ILE A 64 21.49 7.41 -17.57
CA ILE A 64 21.59 6.10 -18.17
C ILE A 64 20.84 6.24 -19.49
N PRO A 65 21.47 5.95 -20.65
CA PRO A 65 20.74 5.98 -21.91
C PRO A 65 19.56 5.02 -21.73
N SER A 66 18.35 5.55 -21.79
CA SER A 66 17.15 4.72 -21.76
C SER A 66 17.14 3.92 -23.05
N GLU A 67 17.52 2.65 -22.98
CA GLU A 67 17.28 1.69 -24.05
C GLU A 67 15.76 1.66 -24.29
N GLY A 68 15.34 1.85 -25.55
CA GLY A 68 13.93 2.06 -25.92
C GLY A 68 13.49 3.53 -26.00
N GLY A 69 14.42 4.48 -26.09
CA GLY A 69 14.11 5.87 -26.44
C GLY A 69 13.52 5.97 -27.85
N ASP A 70 12.64 6.95 -28.09
CA ASP A 70 11.94 7.21 -29.35
C ASP A 70 10.82 6.22 -29.74
N GLY A 71 10.30 5.47 -28.77
CA GLY A 71 9.16 4.56 -28.97
C GLY A 71 9.55 3.15 -29.42
N GLU A 72 10.85 2.84 -29.41
CA GLU A 72 11.36 1.49 -29.63
C GLU A 72 11.04 0.59 -28.43
N LEU A 73 10.45 -0.59 -28.71
CA LEU A 73 10.16 -1.60 -27.70
C LEU A 73 11.34 -2.58 -27.59
N VAL A 74 12.02 -2.57 -26.45
CA VAL A 74 13.12 -3.50 -26.18
C VAL A 74 12.65 -4.55 -25.19
N VAL A 75 12.83 -5.84 -25.54
CA VAL A 75 12.39 -6.98 -24.72
C VAL A 75 13.58 -7.87 -24.38
N TYR A 76 13.87 -8.01 -23.10
CA TYR A 76 14.85 -8.97 -22.58
C TYR A 76 14.14 -10.17 -21.95
N SER A 77 14.64 -11.38 -22.20
CA SER A 77 14.07 -12.62 -21.65
C SER A 77 15.06 -13.78 -21.74
N ASP A 78 14.89 -14.79 -20.90
CA ASP A 78 15.74 -15.99 -20.91
C ASP A 78 15.42 -16.92 -22.09
N ARG A 79 14.14 -17.04 -22.47
CA ARG A 79 13.66 -17.91 -23.55
C ARG A 79 12.69 -17.17 -24.46
N VAL A 80 12.85 -17.40 -25.76
CA VAL A 80 11.98 -16.85 -26.80
C VAL A 80 11.48 -18.01 -27.67
N SER A 81 10.17 -18.08 -27.86
CA SER A 81 9.53 -18.95 -28.85
C SER A 81 8.74 -18.07 -29.81
N ALA A 82 8.84 -18.32 -31.11
CA ALA A 82 8.06 -17.60 -32.12
C ALA A 82 7.29 -18.63 -32.95
N GLU A 83 5.98 -18.42 -33.08
CA GLU A 83 5.09 -19.27 -33.85
C GLU A 83 4.47 -18.46 -34.99
N GLY A 84 4.62 -18.94 -36.23
CA GLY A 84 4.03 -18.32 -37.43
C GLY A 84 5.05 -17.70 -38.39
N GLU A 85 4.52 -17.04 -39.43
CA GLU A 85 5.30 -16.32 -40.43
C GLU A 85 5.70 -14.92 -39.92
N PRO A 86 6.87 -14.38 -40.34
CA PRO A 86 7.30 -13.05 -39.93
C PRO A 86 6.26 -11.99 -40.34
N GLY A 87 5.88 -11.12 -39.40
CA GLY A 87 4.85 -10.09 -39.61
C GLY A 87 3.42 -10.53 -39.31
N LYS A 88 3.17 -11.79 -38.92
CA LYS A 88 1.89 -12.28 -38.36
C LYS A 88 2.10 -13.34 -37.27
N ARG A 89 3.22 -13.25 -36.57
CA ARG A 89 3.66 -14.27 -35.61
C ARG A 89 3.31 -13.90 -34.19
N VAL A 90 3.19 -14.94 -33.38
CA VAL A 90 3.05 -14.83 -31.93
C VAL A 90 4.42 -15.09 -31.33
N VAL A 91 4.99 -14.10 -30.64
CA VAL A 91 6.29 -14.21 -29.97
C VAL A 91 6.07 -14.32 -28.47
N ILE A 92 6.51 -15.43 -27.88
CA ILE A 92 6.35 -15.75 -26.47
C ILE A 92 7.72 -15.61 -25.79
N HIS A 93 7.83 -14.65 -24.89
CA HIS A 93 8.98 -14.42 -24.03
C HIS A 93 8.73 -15.05 -22.65
N GLN A 94 9.67 -15.84 -22.13
CA GLN A 94 9.57 -16.54 -20.85
C GLN A 94 10.84 -16.43 -20.04
N GLY A 95 10.68 -16.31 -18.71
CA GLY A 95 11.77 -16.22 -17.74
C GLY A 95 12.35 -14.83 -17.66
N ASN A 96 12.21 -14.21 -16.48
CA ASN A 96 12.80 -12.93 -16.10
C ASN A 96 12.65 -11.85 -17.19
N VAL A 97 11.43 -11.69 -17.71
CA VAL A 97 11.16 -10.78 -18.82
C VAL A 97 11.25 -9.34 -18.32
N ASP A 98 12.06 -8.51 -18.99
CA ASP A 98 12.20 -7.07 -18.74
C ASP A 98 11.94 -6.31 -20.04
N ILE A 99 10.82 -5.60 -20.09
CA ILE A 99 10.39 -4.79 -21.24
C ILE A 99 10.67 -3.32 -20.94
N ARG A 100 11.28 -2.64 -21.91
CA ARG A 100 11.59 -1.22 -21.85
C ARG A 100 10.97 -0.48 -23.01
N LEU A 101 10.25 0.60 -22.68
CA LEU A 101 9.67 1.55 -23.61
C LEU A 101 9.88 2.96 -23.07
N GLY A 102 10.94 3.62 -23.53
CA GLY A 102 11.36 4.93 -23.03
C GLY A 102 11.61 4.93 -21.51
N ILE A 103 10.73 5.61 -20.77
CA ILE A 103 10.78 5.68 -19.30
C ILE A 103 9.99 4.55 -18.61
N TYR A 104 9.20 3.80 -19.38
CA TYR A 104 8.38 2.73 -18.87
C TYR A 104 9.17 1.43 -18.82
N ARG A 105 9.00 0.70 -17.71
CA ARG A 105 9.60 -0.61 -17.50
C ARG A 105 8.52 -1.57 -17.01
N LEU A 106 8.42 -2.73 -17.64
CA LEU A 106 7.51 -3.79 -17.25
C LEU A 106 8.31 -5.09 -17.03
N GLN A 107 8.14 -5.69 -15.86
CA GLN A 107 8.75 -6.98 -15.53
C GLN A 107 7.67 -8.04 -15.35
N ALA A 108 7.92 -9.22 -15.91
CA ALA A 108 7.00 -10.34 -15.86
C ALA A 108 7.73 -11.68 -15.94
N ASP A 109 7.05 -12.76 -15.57
CA ASP A 109 7.56 -14.12 -15.80
C ASP A 109 7.36 -14.57 -17.26
N LYS A 110 6.27 -14.13 -17.89
CA LYS A 110 5.93 -14.45 -19.28
C LYS A 110 5.20 -13.30 -19.95
N VAL A 111 5.57 -13.00 -21.19
CA VAL A 111 4.88 -12.03 -22.06
C VAL A 111 4.64 -12.65 -23.43
N THR A 112 3.46 -12.41 -23.99
CA THR A 112 3.10 -12.80 -25.36
C THR A 112 2.93 -11.53 -26.20
N LEU A 113 3.65 -11.46 -27.30
CA LEU A 113 3.62 -10.37 -28.27
C LEU A 113 2.93 -10.87 -29.55
N TYR A 114 1.99 -10.08 -30.05
CA TYR A 114 1.31 -10.32 -31.32
C TYR A 114 1.87 -9.33 -32.33
N GLU A 115 2.44 -9.82 -33.43
CA GLU A 115 2.83 -9.01 -34.58
C GLU A 115 1.67 -8.96 -35.58
N ASP A 116 1.32 -7.76 -36.05
CA ASP A 116 0.27 -7.48 -37.04
C ASP A 116 0.85 -7.14 -38.43
#